data_AF-A0A367IE09-F1
#
_entry.id   AF-A0A367IE09-F1
#
_cell.length_a   1.000
_cell.length_b   1.000
_cell.length_c   1.000
_cell.angle_alpha   90.00
_cell.angle_beta   90.00
_cell.angle_gamma   90.00
#
_symmetry.space_group_name_H-M   'P 1'
#
loop_
_entity.id
_entity.type
_entity.pdbx_description
1 polymer ?
#
loop_
_entity_poly.entity_id
_entity_poly.type
_entity_poly.pdbx_seq_one_letter_code
_entity_poly.pdbx_strand_id
1 'polypeptide(L)' 'METIVLGGGCFWCVEGAILGLKGVSKVIPGYSGGHIDNPTYEQVCSKNSGHAEVIEVTF' A
#
# COMPACT_ATOMS: atom_id res chain seq x y z
N MET A 1 -16.47 8.38 -6.15
CA MET A 1 -15.32 7.47 -6.02
C MET A 1 -14.72 7.74 -4.67
N GLU A 2 -14.63 6.69 -3.89
CA GLU A 2 -14.06 6.73 -2.54
C GLU A 2 -12.71 6.03 -2.56
N THR A 3 -11.86 6.36 -1.58
CA THR A 3 -10.53 5.78 -1.44
C THR A 3 -10.31 5.26 -0.04
N ILE A 4 -9.67 4.10 0.07
CA ILE A 4 -9.22 3.53 1.34
C ILE A 4 -7.76 3.07 1.23
N VAL A 5 -7.03 3.20 2.33
CA VAL A 5 -5.65 2.68 2.45
C VAL A 5 -5.68 1.45 3.35
N LEU A 6 -5.15 0.33 2.85
CA LEU A 6 -5.16 -0.96 3.55
C LEU A 6 -3.74 -1.48 3.75
N GLY A 7 -3.39 -1.86 4.98
CA GLY A 7 -2.17 -2.60 5.31
C GLY A 7 -2.48 -4.07 5.54
N GLY A 8 -1.81 -4.97 4.82
CA GLY A 8 -2.15 -6.40 4.81
C GLY A 8 -0.97 -7.35 4.61
N GLY A 9 0.27 -6.90 4.79
CA GLY A 9 1.48 -7.64 4.43
C GLY A 9 2.02 -7.23 3.05
N CYS A 10 2.60 -8.17 2.31
CA CYS A 10 3.22 -7.90 1.01
C CYS A 10 2.24 -7.22 0.04
N PHE A 11 2.49 -5.97 -0.31
CA PHE A 11 1.57 -5.18 -1.14
C PHE A 11 1.27 -5.78 -2.53
N TRP A 12 2.16 -6.58 -3.12
CA TRP A 12 1.94 -7.27 -4.39
C TRP A 12 0.91 -8.38 -4.24
N CYS A 13 0.96 -9.10 -3.12
CA CYS A 13 -0.02 -10.14 -2.82
C CYS A 13 -1.41 -9.54 -2.60
N VAL A 14 -1.47 -8.42 -1.86
CA VAL A 14 -2.76 -7.76 -1.56
C VAL A 14 -3.32 -7.08 -2.81
N GLU A 15 -2.50 -6.38 -3.60
CA GLU A 15 -2.90 -5.78 -4.87
C GLU A 15 -3.50 -6.83 -5.81
N GLY A 16 -2.80 -7.94 -6.02
CA GLY A 16 -3.26 -9.01 -6.90
C GLY A 16 -4.61 -9.61 -6.45
N ALA A 17 -4.87 -9.65 -5.14
CA ALA A 17 -6.15 -10.12 -4.60
C ALA A 17 -7.30 -9.13 -4.80
N ILE A 18 -7.03 -7.81 -4.82
CA ILE A 18 -8.05 -6.76 -4.86
C ILE A 18 -8.35 -6.26 -6.28
N LEU A 19 -7.37 -6.19 -7.17
CA LEU A 19 -7.51 -5.53 -8.48
C LEU A 19 -8.66 -6.07 -9.34
N GLY A 20 -9.02 -7.35 -9.20
CA GLY A 20 -10.10 -8.00 -9.95
C GLY A 20 -11.50 -7.91 -9.33
N LEU A 21 -11.65 -7.27 -8.16
CA LEU A 21 -12.93 -7.20 -7.48
C LEU A 21 -13.89 -6.24 -8.19
N LYS A 22 -15.16 -6.65 -8.31
CA LYS A 22 -16.20 -5.82 -8.91
C LYS A 22 -16.36 -4.52 -8.12
N GLY A 23 -16.26 -3.39 -8.82
CA GLY A 23 -16.36 -2.04 -8.22
C GLY A 23 -15.00 -1.40 -7.94
N VAL A 24 -13.91 -2.18 -7.90
CA VAL A 24 -12.56 -1.61 -7.81
C VAL A 24 -12.18 -1.01 -9.17
N SER A 25 -11.79 0.26 -9.16
CA SER A 25 -11.37 1.00 -10.34
C SER A 25 -9.85 1.18 -10.43
N LYS A 26 -9.17 1.19 -9.27
CA LYS A 26 -7.71 1.37 -9.19
C LYS A 26 -7.17 0.79 -7.89
N VAL A 27 -5.97 0.23 -7.96
CA VAL A 27 -5.14 -0.14 -6.80
C VAL A 27 -3.75 0.42 -7.01
N ILE A 28 -3.16 1.03 -5.98
CA ILE A 28 -1.79 1.59 -6.02
C ILE A 28 -1.01 1.08 -4.80
N PRO A 29 0.11 0.36 -4.97
CA PRO A 29 0.99 -0.02 -3.87
C PRO A 29 1.80 1.18 -3.37
N GLY A 30 2.05 1.23 -2.06
CA GLY A 30 2.83 2.29 -1.43
C GLY A 30 3.20 1.99 0.01
N TYR A 31 3.63 3.04 0.71
CA TYR A 31 4.08 2.98 2.11
C TYR A 31 3.38 4.07 2.92
N SER A 32 2.95 3.75 4.13
CA SER A 32 2.29 4.72 5.02
C SER A 32 2.49 4.40 6.50
N GLY A 33 2.22 5.37 7.37
CA GLY A 33 2.28 5.25 8.83
C GLY A 33 3.67 5.41 9.46
N GLY A 34 4.71 5.65 8.67
CA GLY A 34 6.07 5.92 9.14
C GLY A 34 6.40 7.40 9.29
N HIS A 35 7.68 7.67 9.57
CA HIS A 35 8.18 9.02 9.91
C HIS A 35 9.22 9.57 8.92
N ILE A 36 9.64 8.77 7.93
CA ILE A 36 10.54 9.24 6.86
C ILE A 36 9.70 9.78 5.70
N ASP A 37 9.94 11.03 5.31
CA ASP A 37 9.28 11.62 4.13
C ASP A 37 9.80 11.01 2.84
N ASN A 38 8.88 10.68 1.92
CA ASN A 38 9.18 10.08 0.61
C ASN A 38 10.16 8.88 0.69
N PRO A 39 9.84 7.83 1.47
CA PRO A 39 10.76 6.73 1.70
C PRO A 39 10.99 5.91 0.43
N THR A 40 12.22 5.42 0.22
CA THR A 40 12.50 4.39 -0.79
C THR A 40 12.14 3.00 -0.27
N TYR A 41 12.01 2.03 -1.17
CA TYR A 41 11.77 0.63 -0.81
C TYR A 41 12.84 0.11 0.16
N GLU A 42 14.11 0.39 -0.10
CA GLU A 42 15.23 -0.06 0.73
C GLU A 42 15.17 0.52 2.15
N GLN A 43 14.74 1.78 2.28
CA GLN A 43 14.54 2.42 3.59
C GLN A 43 13.42 1.74 4.38
N VAL A 44 12.34 1.31 3.72
CA VAL A 44 11.26 0.55 4.35
C VAL A 44 11.72 -0.86 4.73
N CYS A 45 12.42 -1.56 3.83
CA CYS A 45 12.98 -2.89 4.10
C CYS A 45 13.99 -2.90 5.25
N SER A 46 14.67 -1.77 5.50
CA SER A 46 15.58 -1.62 6.65
C SER A 46 14.85 -1.65 8.01
N LYS A 47 13.51 -1.55 8.01
CA LYS A 47 12.61 -1.52 9.18
C LYS A 47 12.80 -0.31 10.11
N ASN A 48 13.61 0.67 9.72
CA ASN A 48 13.84 1.87 10.53
C ASN A 48 12.92 3.04 10.15
N SER A 49 12.18 2.96 9.04
CA SER A 49 11.33 4.07 8.57
C SER A 49 9.97 4.18 9.28
N GLY A 50 9.56 3.11 9.97
CA GLY A 50 8.25 2.98 10.61
C GLY A 50 7.08 2.81 9.63
N HIS A 51 7.32 2.78 8.32
CA HIS A 51 6.26 2.60 7.34
C HIS A 51 5.82 1.14 7.24
N ALA A 52 4.52 0.94 7.03
CA ALA A 52 3.96 -0.33 6.59
C ALA A 52 3.77 -0.34 5.08
N GLU A 53 3.91 -1.52 4.47
CA GLU A 53 3.41 -1.76 3.12
C GLU A 53 1.89 -1.66 3.09
N VAL A 54 1.38 -0.84 2.18
CA VAL A 54 -0.05 -0.59 2.02
C VAL A 54 -0.44 -0.56 0.55
N ILE A 55 -1.75 -0.65 0.29
CA ILE A 55 -2.34 -0.32 -1.00
C ILE A 55 -3.42 0.76 -0.82
N GLU A 56 -3.47 1.72 -1.75
CA GLU A 56 -4.60 2.63 -1.91
C GLU A 56 -5.57 2.04 -2.93
N VAL A 57 -6.83 1.87 -2.55
CA VAL A 57 -7.88 1.30 -3.39
C VAL A 57 -8.93 2.38 -3.69
N THR A 58 -9.22 2.60 -4.97
CA THR A 58 -10.33 3.46 -5.42
C THR A 58 -11.51 2.60 -5.88
N PHE A 59 -12.70 2.81 -5.31
CA PHE A 59 -13.93 2.06 -5.61
C PHE A 59 -15.18 2.95 -5.63
#